data_AF-A0A2M7IBM2-F1
#
_entry.id   AF-A0A2M7IBM2-F1
#
_cell.length_a   1.000
_cell.length_b   1.000
_cell.length_c   1.000
_cell.angle_alpha   90.00
_cell.angle_beta   90.00
_cell.angle_gamma   90.00
#
_symmetry.space_group_name_H-M   'P 1'
#
loop_
_entity.id
_entity.type
_entity.pdbx_description
1 polymer ?
#
loop_
_entity_poly.entity_id
_entity_poly.type
_entity_poly.pdbx_seq_one_letter_code
_entity_poly.pdbx_strand_id
1 'polypeptide(L)'
;LAEKDKLEITSTNHYPLTTSHLFNNFQFNTILESIWKKIKILNKSTDDFAPWKKTSKDRNEFLTNSLNELHEIGYELQPFLPETAEKIIKATTGKITKISPLFPRLDNSK
;
A
#
# COMPACT_ATOMS: atom_id res chain seq x y z
N LEU A 1 -14.26 -1.54 0.40
CA LEU A 1 -14.72 -1.96 1.74
C LEU A 1 -14.49 -0.85 2.74
N ALA A 2 -13.25 -0.38 2.92
CA ALA A 2 -12.92 0.75 3.80
C ALA A 2 -13.78 2.01 3.56
N GLU A 3 -13.97 2.42 2.30
CA GLU A 3 -14.88 3.53 1.95
C GLU A 3 -16.33 3.29 2.41
N LYS A 4 -16.86 2.07 2.17
CA LYS A 4 -18.20 1.67 2.61
C LYS A 4 -18.32 1.71 4.14
N ASP A 5 -17.25 1.33 4.83
CA ASP A 5 -17.14 1.34 6.29
C ASP A 5 -16.79 2.72 6.86
N LYS A 6 -16.59 3.73 5.99
CA LYS A 6 -16.22 5.11 6.35
C LYS A 6 -14.98 5.17 7.25
N LEU A 7 -14.00 4.30 6.98
CA LEU A 7 -12.75 4.31 7.73
C LEU A 7 -12.01 5.63 7.52
N GLU A 8 -11.38 6.09 8.59
CA GLU A 8 -10.48 7.23 8.62
C GLU A 8 -9.15 6.76 9.21
N ILE A 9 -8.07 6.97 8.46
CA ILE A 9 -6.76 6.45 8.78
C ILE A 9 -5.80 7.60 9.06
N THR A 10 -5.05 7.48 10.15
CA THR A 10 -3.93 8.38 10.45
C THR A 10 -2.65 7.55 10.36
N SER A 11 -1.90 7.75 9.28
CA SER A 11 -0.65 7.03 9.05
C SER A 11 0.56 7.87 9.46
N THR A 12 1.63 7.20 9.90
CA THR A 12 2.92 7.83 10.17
C THR A 12 3.87 7.64 9.00
N ASN A 13 4.57 8.71 8.61
CA ASN A 13 5.59 8.67 7.56
C ASN A 13 6.94 8.31 8.16
N HIS A 14 7.49 7.14 7.84
CA HIS A 14 8.81 6.74 8.28
C HIS A 14 9.48 5.81 7.28
N TYR A 15 10.75 6.09 6.95
CA TYR A 15 11.60 5.12 6.25
C TYR A 15 12.22 4.17 7.28
N PRO A 16 12.02 2.85 7.14
CA PRO A 16 12.73 1.90 8.00
C PRO A 16 14.24 2.13 7.94
N LEU A 17 14.93 2.03 9.08
CA LEU A 17 16.39 2.17 9.15
C LEU A 17 17.11 1.25 8.15
N THR A 18 16.59 0.04 7.94
CA THR A 18 17.09 -0.91 6.93
C THR A 18 16.98 -0.34 5.52
N THR A 19 15.86 0.28 5.16
CA THR A 19 15.66 0.89 3.84
C THR A 19 16.67 2.03 3.62
N SER A 20 16.87 2.91 4.61
CA SER A 20 17.88 3.97 4.53
C SER A 20 19.31 3.43 4.38
N HIS A 21 19.67 2.37 5.09
CA HIS A 21 20.98 1.74 4.98
C HIS A 21 21.23 1.16 3.58
N LEU A 22 20.26 0.40 3.05
CA LEU A 22 20.35 -0.17 1.70
C LEU A 22 20.45 0.93 0.63
N PHE A 23 19.75 2.05 0.83
CA PHE A 23 19.78 3.18 -0.09
C PHE A 23 21.17 3.83 -0.15
N ASN A 24 21.78 4.06 1.02
CA ASN A 24 23.14 4.63 1.12
C ASN A 24 24.21 3.71 0.51
N ASN A 25 23.94 2.40 0.46
CA ASN A 25 24.83 1.41 -0.17
C ASN A 25 24.49 1.15 -1.65
N PHE A 26 23.60 1.94 -2.26
CA PHE A 26 23.15 1.78 -3.65
C PHE A 26 22.50 0.41 -3.96
N GLN A 27 21.96 -0.28 -2.95
CA GLN A 27 21.33 -1.59 -3.07
C GLN A 27 19.83 -1.48 -3.45
N PHE A 28 19.54 -0.73 -4.51
CA PHE A 28 18.17 -0.41 -4.94
C PHE A 28 17.34 -1.65 -5.31
N ASN A 29 17.97 -2.66 -5.92
CA ASN A 29 17.31 -3.92 -6.24
C ASN A 29 16.77 -4.60 -4.97
N THR A 30 17.54 -4.57 -3.88
CA THR A 30 17.17 -5.21 -2.61
C THR A 30 16.00 -4.46 -1.96
N ILE A 31 15.99 -3.13 -2.06
CA ILE A 31 14.85 -2.31 -1.61
C ILE A 31 13.58 -2.66 -2.39
N LEU A 32 13.66 -2.69 -3.72
CA LEU A 32 12.53 -3.02 -4.58
C LEU A 32 12.02 -4.46 -4.36
N GLU A 33 12.92 -5.42 -4.15
CA GLU A 33 12.58 -6.80 -3.80
C GLU A 33 11.83 -6.87 -2.45
N SER A 34 12.29 -6.10 -1.46
CA SER A 34 11.64 -5.98 -0.15
C SER A 34 10.22 -5.39 -0.27
N ILE A 35 10.08 -4.28 -1.01
CA ILE A 35 8.78 -3.66 -1.29
C ILE A 35 7.85 -4.68 -1.99
N TRP A 36 8.36 -5.39 -3.00
CA TRP A 36 7.58 -6.42 -3.69
C TRP A 36 7.14 -7.54 -2.76
N LYS A 37 8.00 -7.96 -1.84
CA LYS A 37 7.68 -8.98 -0.84
C LYS A 37 6.55 -8.50 0.08
N LYS A 38 6.58 -7.25 0.56
CA LYS A 38 5.50 -6.66 1.37
C LYS A 38 4.17 -6.68 0.61
N ILE A 39 4.16 -6.22 -0.64
CA ILE A 39 2.95 -6.24 -1.49
C ILE A 39 2.40 -7.66 -1.65
N LYS A 40 3.26 -8.66 -1.89
CA LYS A 40 2.85 -10.07 -2.02
C LYS A 40 2.23 -10.61 -0.72
N ILE A 41 2.84 -10.29 0.43
CA ILE A 41 2.34 -10.71 1.75
C ILE A 41 0.97 -10.06 2.01
N LEU A 42 0.84 -8.75 1.79
CA LEU A 42 -0.41 -8.03 1.98
C LEU A 42 -1.53 -8.54 1.06
N ASN A 43 -1.21 -8.86 -0.20
CA ASN A 43 -2.18 -9.45 -1.11
C ASN A 43 -2.64 -10.83 -0.61
N LYS A 44 -1.68 -11.70 -0.22
CA LYS A 44 -1.99 -13.01 0.33
C LYS A 44 -2.83 -12.93 1.61
N SER A 45 -2.48 -12.03 2.54
CA SER A 45 -3.22 -11.86 3.79
C SER A 45 -4.64 -11.36 3.52
N THR A 46 -4.83 -10.51 2.52
CA THR A 46 -6.16 -10.04 2.08
C THR A 46 -7.00 -11.19 1.54
N ASP A 47 -6.41 -12.05 0.71
CA ASP A 47 -7.08 -13.23 0.16
C ASP A 47 -7.44 -14.25 1.26
N ASP A 48 -6.49 -14.57 2.13
CA ASP A 48 -6.66 -15.52 3.23
C ASP A 48 -7.70 -15.03 4.25
N PHE A 49 -7.69 -13.73 4.56
CA PHE A 49 -8.67 -13.11 5.47
C PHE A 49 -10.04 -12.93 4.82
N ALA A 50 -10.13 -12.77 3.50
CA ALA A 50 -11.36 -12.57 2.73
C ALA A 50 -12.32 -11.53 3.36
N PRO A 51 -11.90 -10.26 3.55
CA PRO A 51 -12.66 -9.24 4.27
C PRO A 51 -14.05 -8.96 3.67
N TRP A 52 -14.25 -9.24 2.38
CA TRP A 52 -15.56 -9.10 1.71
C TRP A 52 -16.63 -10.08 2.21
N LYS A 53 -16.24 -11.18 2.87
CA LYS A 53 -17.17 -12.16 3.48
C LYS A 53 -17.49 -11.85 4.95
N LYS A 54 -16.84 -10.85 5.54
CA LYS A 54 -16.92 -10.52 6.98
C LYS A 54 -17.82 -9.33 7.24
N THR A 55 -18.28 -9.13 8.48
CA THR A 55 -19.00 -7.92 8.86
C THR A 55 -18.06 -6.70 8.90
N SER A 56 -18.63 -5.49 8.96
CA SER A 56 -17.85 -4.25 9.08
C SER A 56 -16.98 -4.25 10.34
N LYS A 57 -17.54 -4.72 11.47
CA LYS A 57 -16.84 -4.83 12.75
C LYS A 57 -15.66 -5.79 12.65
N ASP A 58 -15.87 -6.98 12.08
CA ASP A 58 -14.85 -8.03 12.06
C ASP A 58 -13.68 -7.74 11.12
N ARG A 59 -13.87 -6.88 10.12
CA ARG A 59 -12.82 -6.52 9.14
C ARG A 59 -12.16 -5.17 9.41
N ASN A 60 -12.65 -4.40 10.39
CA ASN A 60 -12.19 -3.03 10.63
C ASN A 60 -10.67 -3.00 10.90
N GLU A 61 -10.21 -3.76 11.89
CA GLU A 61 -8.80 -3.82 12.26
C GLU A 61 -7.91 -4.28 11.10
N PHE A 62 -8.34 -5.34 10.40
CA PHE A 62 -7.61 -5.85 9.25
C PHE A 62 -7.45 -4.80 8.14
N LEU A 63 -8.53 -4.09 7.79
CA LEU A 63 -8.50 -3.06 6.77
C LEU A 63 -7.62 -1.87 7.19
N THR A 64 -7.70 -1.46 8.46
CA THR A 64 -6.86 -0.39 9.02
C THR A 64 -5.38 -0.75 8.93
N ASN A 65 -5.00 -1.95 9.37
CA ASN A 65 -3.62 -2.42 9.30
C ASN A 65 -3.13 -2.55 7.85
N SER A 66 -3.99 -3.07 6.96
CA SER A 66 -3.69 -3.19 5.53
C SER A 66 -3.44 -1.84 4.86
N LEU A 67 -4.23 -0.82 5.22
CA LEU A 67 -4.08 0.54 4.70
C LEU A 67 -2.81 1.21 5.23
N ASN A 68 -2.46 0.99 6.49
CA ASN A 68 -1.19 1.46 7.05
C ASN A 68 0.02 0.82 6.36
N GLU A 69 0.00 -0.49 6.14
CA GLU A 69 1.08 -1.17 5.42
C GLU A 69 1.19 -0.70 3.96
N LEU A 70 0.05 -0.48 3.29
CA LEU A 70 0.04 0.07 1.94
C LEU A 70 0.54 1.52 1.90
N HIS A 71 0.27 2.31 2.94
CA HIS A 71 0.79 3.66 3.10
C HIS A 71 2.32 3.67 3.22
N GLU A 72 2.88 2.79 4.06
CA GLU A 72 4.33 2.63 4.19
C GLU A 72 4.98 2.21 2.86
N ILE A 73 4.36 1.27 2.14
CA ILE A 73 4.79 0.89 0.78
C ILE A 73 4.80 2.12 -0.15
N GLY A 74 3.75 2.94 -0.10
CA GLY A 74 3.69 4.19 -0.86
C GLY A 74 4.84 5.13 -0.52
N TYR A 75 5.18 5.26 0.78
CA TYR A 75 6.30 6.08 1.23
C TYR A 75 7.65 5.55 0.75
N GLU A 76 7.91 4.24 0.88
CA GLU A 76 9.14 3.61 0.40
C GLU A 76 9.31 3.63 -1.13
N LEU A 77 8.21 3.77 -1.88
CA LEU A 77 8.23 3.87 -3.34
C LEU A 77 8.58 5.28 -3.86
N GLN A 78 8.57 6.32 -3.03
CA GLN A 78 8.84 7.70 -3.46
C GLN A 78 10.10 7.88 -4.32
N PRO A 79 11.27 7.31 -3.97
CA PRO A 79 12.48 7.49 -4.79
C PRO A 79 12.45 6.72 -6.12
N PHE A 80 11.48 5.83 -6.35
CA PHE A 80 11.40 4.98 -7.55
C PHE A 80 10.22 5.33 -8.46
N LEU A 81 9.06 5.64 -7.87
CA LEU A 81 7.80 5.93 -8.57
C LEU A 81 7.06 7.09 -7.87
N PRO A 82 7.57 8.33 -7.91
CA PRO A 82 7.10 9.44 -7.07
C PRO A 82 5.62 9.75 -7.25
N GLU A 83 5.14 9.80 -8.51
CA GLU A 83 3.72 10.07 -8.79
C GLU A 83 2.79 8.96 -8.32
N THR A 84 3.21 7.70 -8.46
CA THR A 84 2.42 6.55 -8.00
C THR A 84 2.42 6.46 -6.48
N ALA A 85 3.58 6.68 -5.85
CA ALA A 85 3.73 6.78 -4.41
C ALA A 85 2.78 7.82 -3.81
N GLU A 86 2.74 9.03 -4.38
CA GLU A 86 1.84 10.08 -3.91
C GLU A 86 0.36 9.68 -4.00
N LYS A 87 -0.04 9.03 -5.10
CA LYS A 87 -1.42 8.51 -5.25
C LYS A 87 -1.75 7.46 -4.20
N ILE A 88 -0.82 6.57 -3.87
CA ILE A 88 -0.99 5.54 -2.83
C ILE A 88 -1.13 6.20 -1.45
N ILE A 89 -0.22 7.11 -1.09
CA ILE A 89 -0.21 7.83 0.19
C ILE A 89 -1.54 8.57 0.41
N LYS A 90 -2.01 9.30 -0.60
CA LYS A 90 -3.29 10.03 -0.54
C LYS A 90 -4.49 9.10 -0.41
N ALA A 91 -4.47 7.94 -1.08
CA ALA A 91 -5.57 6.98 -1.03
C ALA A 91 -5.64 6.15 0.26
N THR A 92 -4.59 6.20 1.08
CA THR A 92 -4.44 5.38 2.30
C THR A 92 -4.49 6.20 3.59
N THR A 93 -4.68 7.53 3.51
CA THR A 93 -4.71 8.42 4.68
C THR A 93 -5.99 9.26 4.68
N GLY A 94 -6.39 9.71 5.87
CA GLY A 94 -7.64 10.41 6.09
C GLY A 94 -8.85 9.56 5.71
N LYS A 95 -9.89 10.19 5.18
CA LYS A 95 -11.11 9.51 4.75
C LYS A 95 -10.87 8.72 3.46
N ILE A 96 -11.04 7.40 3.55
CA ILE A 96 -10.74 6.50 2.44
C ILE A 96 -11.83 6.56 1.37
N THR A 97 -11.40 6.81 0.13
CA THR A 97 -12.24 6.82 -1.08
C THR A 97 -11.67 5.89 -2.13
N LYS A 98 -12.53 5.37 -3.00
CA LYS A 98 -12.07 4.55 -4.13
C LYS A 98 -11.36 5.44 -5.15
N ILE A 99 -10.19 4.98 -5.61
CA ILE A 99 -9.42 5.63 -6.68
C ILE A 99 -9.47 4.82 -7.99
N SER A 100 -9.07 5.46 -9.09
CA SER A 100 -8.84 4.79 -10.37
C SER A 100 -7.65 3.83 -10.28
N PRO A 101 -7.64 2.74 -11.07
CA PRO A 101 -6.51 1.81 -11.12
C PRO A 101 -5.18 2.55 -11.42
N LEU A 102 -4.16 2.28 -10.61
CA LEU A 102 -2.86 2.95 -10.71
C LEU A 102 -2.00 2.45 -11.88
N PHE A 103 -2.24 1.20 -12.31
CA PHE A 103 -1.51 0.54 -13.40
C PHE A 103 -2.51 -0.04 -14.40
N PRO A 104 -3.10 0.79 -15.28
CA PRO A 104 -3.96 0.30 -16.35
C PRO A 104 -3.17 -0.59 -17.30
N ARG A 105 -3.83 -1.60 -17.88
CA ARG A 105 -3.20 -2.45 -18.90
C ARG A 105 -2.89 -1.61 -20.13
N LEU A 106 -1.74 -1.85 -20.74
CA LEU A 106 -1.41 -1.25 -22.01
C LEU A 106 -2.38 -1.77 -23.08
N ASP A 107 -2.98 -0.85 -23.83
CA ASP A 107 -3.80 -1.21 -24.98
C ASP A 107 -2.87 -1.55 -26.14
N ASN A 108 -2.97 -2.78 -26.65
CA ASN A 108 -2.17 -3.25 -27.77
C ASN A 108 -2.88 -3.08 -29.12
N SER A 109 -3.99 -2.32 -29.18
CA SER A 109 -4.64 -1.99 -30.45
C SER A 109 -3.75 -1.02 -31.26
N LYS A 110 -3.02 -1.58 -32.21
CA LYS A 110 -2.53 -0.85 -33.40
C LYS A 110 -3.51 -1.04 -34.54
#